data_AF-X1JN51-F1
#
_entry.id   AF-X1JN51-F1
#
_cell.length_a   1.000
_cell.length_b   1.000
_cell.length_c   1.000
_cell.angle_alpha   90.00
_cell.angle_beta   90.00
_cell.angle_gamma   90.00
#
_symmetry.space_group_name_H-M   'P 1'
#
loop_
_entity.id
_entity.type
_entity.pdbx_description
1 polymer ?
#
loop_
_entity_poly.entity_id
_entity_poly.type
_entity_poly.pdbx_seq_one_letter_code
_entity_poly.pdbx_strand_id
1 'polypeptide(L)'
;MRILGIDPGTVSFDLCLLEDREIRYEESMPASVVAERPEDMAEKCLSLESDVIIAPSGYGLPNRSLSEVTERELFEITLVREGEIVPVLDGMKKFFGIIRGTGLGVLFLPGVIQLPTVPRWRKFNKIDMGTADKMSIGALSVEMVSQKKGSELF
;
A
#
# COMPACT_ATOMS: atom_id res chain seq x y z
N MET A 1 2.05 19.77 0.47
CA MET A 1 2.10 18.53 1.29
C MET A 1 2.68 17.43 0.41
N ARG A 2 3.70 16.73 0.90
CA ARG A 2 4.43 15.66 0.21
C ARG A 2 3.95 14.30 0.71
N ILE A 3 3.46 13.48 -0.19
CA ILE A 3 2.89 12.16 0.12
C ILE A 3 3.67 11.11 -0.65
N LEU A 4 4.29 10.17 0.04
CA LEU A 4 4.95 9.03 -0.58
C LEU A 4 4.01 7.82 -0.58
N GLY A 5 3.53 7.41 -1.74
CA GLY A 5 2.82 6.16 -1.93
C GLY A 5 3.78 5.00 -2.19
N ILE A 6 3.48 3.83 -1.63
CA ILE A 6 4.22 2.59 -1.85
C ILE A 6 3.23 1.52 -2.31
N ASP A 7 3.36 1.06 -3.56
CA ASP A 7 2.58 -0.06 -4.08
C ASP A 7 3.42 -1.34 -4.08
N PRO A 8 3.05 -2.38 -3.29
CA PRO A 8 3.76 -3.65 -3.32
C PRO A 8 3.33 -4.49 -4.53
N GLY A 9 4.31 -5.08 -5.20
CA GLY A 9 4.12 -6.10 -6.22
C GLY A 9 4.95 -7.35 -5.94
N THR A 10 4.68 -8.40 -6.70
CA THR A 10 5.44 -9.66 -6.59
C THR A 10 6.90 -9.49 -7.03
N VAL A 11 7.14 -8.58 -7.98
CA VAL A 11 8.46 -8.37 -8.61
C VAL A 11 9.14 -7.10 -8.10
N SER A 12 8.36 -6.04 -7.86
CA SER A 12 8.85 -4.72 -7.46
C SER A 12 7.95 -4.08 -6.42
N PHE A 13 8.49 -3.06 -5.75
CA PHE A 13 7.77 -2.11 -4.93
C PHE A 13 7.92 -0.75 -5.60
N ASP A 14 6.80 -0.13 -5.93
CA ASP A 14 6.78 1.14 -6.65
C ASP A 14 6.60 2.28 -5.66
N LEU A 15 7.54 3.23 -5.70
CA LEU A 15 7.53 4.46 -4.90
C LEU A 15 7.01 5.60 -5.77
N CYS A 16 6.02 6.35 -5.28
CA CYS A 16 5.49 7.53 -5.96
C CYS A 16 5.38 8.70 -4.98
N LEU A 17 6.17 9.76 -5.18
CA LEU A 17 6.09 10.99 -4.41
C LEU A 17 5.17 11.98 -5.11
N LEU A 18 4.11 12.37 -4.41
CA LEU A 18 3.18 13.41 -4.84
C LEU A 18 3.40 14.69 -4.02
N GLU A 19 3.46 15.83 -4.70
CA GLU A 19 3.44 17.16 -4.09
C GLU A 19 2.48 18.04 -4.88
N ASP A 20 1.46 18.59 -4.21
CA ASP A 20 0.45 19.48 -4.81
C ASP A 20 -0.25 18.89 -6.04
N ARG A 21 -0.54 17.57 -5.98
CA ARG A 21 -1.17 16.76 -7.03
C ARG A 21 -0.28 16.51 -8.27
N GLU A 22 0.99 16.88 -8.20
CA GLU A 22 1.98 16.57 -9.22
C GLU A 22 2.90 15.45 -8.75
N ILE A 23 3.26 14.56 -9.67
CA ILE A 23 4.27 13.54 -9.43
C ILE A 23 5.64 14.22 -9.43
N ARG A 24 6.36 14.12 -8.32
CA ARG A 24 7.72 14.66 -8.15
C ARG A 24 8.81 13.60 -8.27
N TYR A 25 8.47 12.36 -7.96
CA TYR A 25 9.40 11.24 -7.99
C TYR A 25 8.67 9.93 -8.23
N GLU A 26 9.25 9.07 -9.06
CA GLU A 26 8.81 7.68 -9.23
C GLU A 26 10.03 6.77 -9.33
N GLU A 27 9.96 5.60 -8.68
CA GLU A 27 10.97 4.56 -8.80
C GLU A 27 10.37 3.20 -8.50
N SER A 28 10.74 2.20 -9.30
CA SER A 28 10.44 0.80 -9.05
C SER A 28 11.66 0.11 -8.44
N MET A 29 11.56 -0.29 -7.17
CA MET A 29 12.60 -1.04 -6.47
C MET A 29 12.31 -2.55 -6.59
N PRO A 30 13.30 -3.42 -6.87
CA PRO A 30 13.08 -4.85 -6.86
C PRO A 30 12.59 -5.36 -5.49
N ALA A 31 11.65 -6.30 -5.47
CA ALA A 31 11.16 -6.90 -4.23
C ALA A 31 12.26 -7.61 -3.44
N SER A 32 13.35 -8.04 -4.10
CA SER A 32 14.55 -8.56 -3.44
C SER A 32 15.24 -7.53 -2.55
N VAL A 33 15.16 -6.23 -2.86
CA VAL A 33 15.68 -5.18 -1.98
C VAL A 33 14.91 -5.18 -0.67
N VAL A 34 13.57 -5.26 -0.72
CA VAL A 34 12.75 -5.34 0.49
C VAL A 34 13.06 -6.61 1.29
N ALA A 35 13.22 -7.74 0.60
CA ALA A 35 13.49 -9.03 1.24
C ALA A 35 14.87 -9.10 1.93
N GLU A 36 15.91 -8.64 1.25
CA GLU A 36 17.30 -8.83 1.64
C GLU A 36 17.87 -7.63 2.40
N ARG A 37 17.45 -6.41 2.02
CA ARG A 37 17.98 -5.13 2.48
C ARG A 37 16.86 -4.10 2.76
N PRO A 38 15.92 -4.39 3.68
CA PRO A 38 14.82 -3.49 4.00
C PRO A 38 15.27 -2.11 4.51
N GLU A 39 16.49 -2.01 5.05
CA GLU A 39 17.16 -0.76 5.40
C GLU A 39 17.39 0.16 4.20
N ASP A 40 17.78 -0.38 3.05
CA ASP A 40 17.99 0.41 1.82
C ASP A 40 16.66 1.03 1.37
N MET A 41 15.55 0.28 1.49
CA MET A 41 14.21 0.80 1.21
C MET A 41 13.81 1.90 2.21
N ALA A 42 14.10 1.71 3.50
CA ALA A 42 13.80 2.72 4.52
C ALA A 42 14.60 3.99 4.31
N GLU A 43 15.91 3.89 4.09
CA GLU A 43 16.80 5.03 3.77
C GLU A 43 16.29 5.76 2.53
N LYS A 44 15.90 5.02 1.49
CA LYS A 44 15.35 5.61 0.28
C LYS A 44 14.08 6.39 0.57
N CYS A 45 13.13 5.83 1.31
CA CYS A 45 11.89 6.53 1.68
C CYS A 45 12.16 7.81 2.49
N LEU A 46 13.11 7.76 3.44
CA LEU A 46 13.47 8.90 4.27
C LEU A 46 14.17 10.02 3.47
N SER A 47 15.00 9.66 2.48
CA SER A 47 15.70 10.60 1.61
C SER A 47 14.77 11.46 0.74
N LEU A 48 13.51 11.02 0.55
CA LEU A 48 12.51 11.74 -0.23
C LEU A 48 11.80 12.85 0.57
N GLU A 49 12.06 12.97 1.87
CA GLU A 49 11.54 14.04 2.74
C GLU A 49 10.02 14.27 2.60
N SER A 50 9.25 13.18 2.58
CA SER A 50 7.79 13.24 2.56
C SER A 50 7.20 13.63 3.92
N ASP A 51 6.05 14.31 3.93
CA ASP A 51 5.31 14.60 5.18
C ASP A 51 4.62 13.33 5.72
N VAL A 52 4.20 12.43 4.83
CA VAL A 52 3.52 11.18 5.17
C VAL A 52 3.81 10.08 4.15
N ILE A 53 3.92 8.84 4.62
CA ILE A 53 3.99 7.64 3.79
C ILE A 53 2.64 6.92 3.82
N ILE A 54 2.16 6.54 2.64
CA ILE A 54 1.05 5.60 2.46
C ILE A 54 1.67 4.22 2.24
N ALA A 55 1.67 3.42 3.30
CA ALA A 55 2.32 2.12 3.34
C ALA A 55 1.42 0.99 2.78
N PRO A 56 2.03 -0.12 2.33
CA PRO A 56 1.32 -1.31 1.89
C PRO A 56 0.41 -1.88 3.00
N SER A 57 -0.90 -1.92 2.78
CA SER A 57 -1.88 -2.46 3.74
C SER A 57 -1.93 -3.99 3.78
N GLY A 58 -1.16 -4.67 2.91
CA GLY A 58 -1.15 -6.13 2.77
C GLY A 58 -2.54 -6.70 2.54
N TYR A 59 -2.90 -7.77 3.26
CA TYR A 59 -4.19 -8.46 3.15
C TYR A 59 -5.37 -7.73 3.82
N GLY A 60 -5.31 -6.40 3.83
CA GLY A 60 -6.43 -5.55 4.25
C GLY A 60 -6.39 -5.19 5.73
N LEU A 61 -5.38 -4.43 6.12
CA LEU A 61 -5.49 -3.64 7.35
C LEU A 61 -6.54 -2.54 7.19
N PRO A 62 -7.41 -2.28 8.18
CA PRO A 62 -8.24 -1.08 8.20
C PRO A 62 -7.38 0.19 8.23
N ASN A 63 -8.02 1.35 8.01
CA ASN A 63 -7.33 2.64 8.11
C ASN A 63 -6.69 2.81 9.51
N ARG A 64 -5.36 2.84 9.54
CA ARG A 64 -4.54 2.83 10.76
C ARG A 64 -3.27 3.64 10.54
N SER A 65 -2.79 4.27 11.61
CA SER A 65 -1.42 4.77 11.65
C SER A 65 -0.46 3.66 12.10
N LEU A 66 0.74 3.60 11.52
CA LEU A 66 1.76 2.62 11.90
C LEU A 66 2.13 2.67 13.38
N SER A 67 2.04 3.84 14.03
CA SER A 67 2.29 3.98 15.47
C SER A 67 1.25 3.26 16.35
N GLU A 68 0.07 2.99 15.80
CA GLU A 68 -1.04 2.33 16.50
C GLU A 68 -1.17 0.84 16.14
N VAL A 69 -0.45 0.37 15.12
CA VAL A 69 -0.54 -1.01 14.64
C VAL A 69 0.01 -1.98 15.68
N THR A 70 -0.87 -2.86 16.15
CA THR A 70 -0.55 -3.95 17.07
C THR A 70 0.24 -5.08 16.40
N GLU A 71 0.88 -5.96 17.18
CA GLU A 71 1.57 -7.14 16.63
C GLU A 71 0.61 -8.07 15.87
N ARG A 72 -0.62 -8.20 16.35
CA ARG A 72 -1.68 -8.96 15.67
C ARG A 72 -2.01 -8.36 14.31
N GLU A 73 -2.21 -7.05 14.24
CA GLU A 73 -2.48 -6.35 12.98
C GLU A 73 -1.27 -6.46 12.03
N LEU A 74 -0.04 -6.38 12.54
CA LEU A 74 1.18 -6.60 11.75
C LEU A 74 1.25 -8.02 11.18
N PHE A 75 0.82 -9.03 11.94
CA PHE A 75 0.62 -10.38 11.43
C PHE A 75 -0.45 -10.42 10.33
N GLU A 76 -1.62 -9.81 10.56
CA GLU A 76 -2.74 -9.80 9.60
C GLU A 76 -2.39 -9.14 8.26
N ILE A 77 -1.48 -8.15 8.25
CA ILE A 77 -0.96 -7.53 7.02
C ILE A 77 -0.22 -8.57 6.14
N THR A 78 0.50 -9.51 6.75
CA THR A 78 1.41 -10.43 6.04
C THR A 78 0.89 -11.86 5.94
N LEU A 79 0.08 -12.30 6.90
CA LEU A 79 -0.41 -13.67 7.06
C LEU A 79 0.70 -14.75 7.03
N VAL A 80 1.94 -14.37 7.37
CA VAL A 80 3.07 -15.30 7.48
C VAL A 80 3.00 -16.00 8.83
N ARG A 81 2.78 -17.31 8.82
CA ARG A 81 2.69 -18.13 10.04
C ARG A 81 4.03 -18.24 10.75
N GLU A 82 3.98 -18.53 12.04
CA GLU A 82 5.18 -18.80 12.82
C GLU A 82 5.93 -20.01 12.25
N GLY A 83 7.24 -19.85 12.01
CA GLY A 83 8.09 -20.85 11.37
C GLY A 83 8.03 -20.88 9.82
N GLU A 84 7.14 -20.11 9.20
CA GLU A 84 7.11 -19.90 7.75
C GLU A 84 8.00 -18.70 7.40
N ILE A 85 8.86 -18.86 6.39
CA ILE A 85 9.77 -17.80 5.95
C ILE A 85 9.32 -17.33 4.58
N VAL A 86 8.88 -16.07 4.49
CA VAL A 86 8.56 -15.41 3.23
C VAL A 86 9.39 -14.13 3.17
N PRO A 87 10.57 -14.17 2.52
CA PRO A 87 11.59 -13.13 2.66
C PRO A 87 11.09 -11.71 2.45
N VAL A 88 10.28 -11.47 1.41
CA VAL A 88 9.72 -10.14 1.11
C VAL A 88 8.80 -9.64 2.24
N LEU A 89 7.97 -10.52 2.81
CA LEU A 89 7.02 -10.13 3.85
C LEU A 89 7.72 -9.92 5.20
N ASP A 90 8.75 -10.71 5.50
CA ASP A 90 9.60 -10.50 6.68
C ASP A 90 10.41 -9.22 6.55
N GLY A 91 10.93 -8.94 5.35
CA GLY A 91 11.55 -7.68 4.98
C GLY A 91 10.61 -6.49 5.18
N MET A 92 9.36 -6.60 4.74
CA MET A 92 8.35 -5.57 4.93
C MET A 92 8.05 -5.30 6.42
N LYS A 93 7.99 -6.33 7.28
CA LYS A 93 7.87 -6.16 8.73
C LYS A 93 9.06 -5.39 9.32
N LYS A 94 10.28 -5.70 8.88
CA LYS A 94 11.50 -4.99 9.30
C LYS A 94 11.47 -3.53 8.85
N PHE A 95 11.10 -3.27 7.59
CA PHE A 95 10.90 -1.92 7.05
C PHE A 95 9.93 -1.10 7.91
N PHE A 96 8.77 -1.66 8.25
CA PHE A 96 7.82 -1.00 9.16
C PHE A 96 8.43 -0.73 10.54
N GLY A 97 9.21 -1.65 11.09
CA GLY A 97 9.94 -1.43 12.34
C GLY A 97 10.92 -0.25 12.27
N ILE A 98 11.69 -0.15 11.19
CA ILE A 98 12.65 0.95 10.96
C ILE A 98 11.92 2.28 10.86
N ILE A 99 10.95 2.40 9.96
CA ILE A 99 10.23 3.67 9.73
C ILE A 99 9.46 4.09 10.99
N ARG A 100 8.84 3.15 11.72
CA ARG A 100 8.16 3.45 13.00
C ARG A 100 9.10 4.15 13.99
N GLY A 101 10.38 3.78 14.03
CA GLY A 101 11.38 4.38 14.91
C GLY A 101 11.76 5.82 14.57
N THR A 102 11.43 6.30 13.36
CA THR A 102 11.77 7.66 12.90
C THR A 102 10.77 8.73 13.34
N GLY A 103 9.57 8.32 13.77
CA GLY A 103 8.46 9.24 14.08
C GLY A 103 7.77 9.83 12.84
N LEU A 104 8.19 9.46 11.63
CA LEU A 104 7.52 9.86 10.39
C LEU A 104 6.08 9.33 10.35
N GLY A 105 5.15 10.17 9.87
CA GLY A 105 3.76 9.78 9.71
C GLY A 105 3.63 8.67 8.66
N VAL A 106 3.14 7.51 9.07
CA VAL A 106 2.81 6.40 8.15
C VAL A 106 1.36 5.98 8.36
N LEU A 107 0.63 5.91 7.25
CA LEU A 107 -0.78 5.53 7.21
C LEU A 107 -0.98 4.32 6.30
N PHE A 108 -1.95 3.50 6.64
CA PHE A 108 -2.42 2.41 5.79
C PHE A 108 -3.80 2.76 5.23
N LEU A 109 -4.00 2.52 3.94
CA LEU A 109 -5.32 2.65 3.32
C LEU A 109 -6.13 1.37 3.56
N PRO A 110 -7.47 1.48 3.66
CA PRO A 110 -8.31 0.31 3.79
C PRO A 110 -8.32 -0.52 2.50
N GLY A 111 -8.31 -1.83 2.68
CA GLY A 111 -8.79 -2.80 1.71
C GLY A 111 -10.29 -2.65 1.43
N VAL A 112 -10.71 -3.01 0.23
CA VAL A 112 -12.12 -3.05 -0.23
C VAL A 112 -12.98 -3.87 0.73
N ILE A 113 -12.42 -4.93 1.32
CA ILE A 113 -13.12 -5.78 2.28
C ILE A 113 -13.54 -5.02 3.55
N GLN A 114 -12.84 -3.96 3.96
CA GLN A 114 -13.25 -3.15 5.12
C GLN A 114 -14.28 -2.07 4.77
N LEU A 115 -14.52 -1.76 3.49
CA LEU A 115 -15.44 -0.68 3.12
C LEU A 115 -16.88 -0.99 3.56
N PRO A 116 -17.58 -0.05 4.22
CA PRO A 116 -18.95 -0.27 4.68
C PRO A 116 -19.95 -0.37 3.52
N THR A 117 -19.58 0.16 2.35
CA THR A 117 -20.37 0.11 1.11
C THR A 117 -20.37 -1.27 0.46
N VAL A 118 -19.42 -2.15 0.80
CA VAL A 118 -19.43 -3.54 0.36
C VAL A 118 -20.35 -4.35 1.28
N PRO A 119 -21.44 -4.95 0.77
CA PRO A 119 -22.37 -5.72 1.59
C PRO A 119 -21.68 -6.91 2.25
N ARG A 120 -22.06 -7.24 3.50
CA ARG A 120 -21.48 -8.36 4.27
C ARG A 120 -21.46 -9.68 3.49
N TRP A 121 -22.51 -9.97 2.73
CA TRP A 121 -22.61 -11.21 1.96
C TRP A 121 -21.59 -11.33 0.82
N ARG A 122 -21.06 -10.22 0.31
CA ARG A 122 -19.97 -10.23 -0.69
C ARG A 122 -18.60 -10.51 -0.08
N LYS A 123 -18.46 -10.38 1.24
CA LYS A 123 -17.21 -10.56 1.99
C LYS A 123 -17.03 -11.99 2.50
N PHE A 124 -18.09 -12.81 2.47
CA PHE A 124 -18.01 -14.19 2.96
C PHE A 124 -16.93 -14.98 2.21
N ASN A 125 -16.13 -15.74 2.97
CA ASN A 125 -15.01 -16.56 2.49
C ASN A 125 -13.94 -15.80 1.70
N LYS A 126 -13.80 -14.49 1.93
CA LYS A 126 -12.73 -13.67 1.37
C LYS A 126 -11.88 -13.10 2.49
N ILE A 127 -10.57 -13.17 2.31
CA ILE A 127 -9.60 -12.54 3.20
C ILE A 127 -9.25 -11.15 2.67
N ASP A 128 -9.12 -11.03 1.35
CA ASP A 128 -8.81 -9.79 0.66
C ASP A 128 -9.76 -9.58 -0.54
N MET A 129 -9.99 -8.31 -0.89
CA MET A 129 -10.77 -7.87 -2.05
C MET A 129 -10.01 -6.79 -2.86
N GLY A 130 -8.71 -6.63 -2.62
CA GLY A 130 -7.87 -5.55 -3.14
C GLY A 130 -7.99 -4.27 -2.33
N THR A 131 -7.18 -3.28 -2.68
CA THR A 131 -7.15 -1.96 -2.01
C THR A 131 -8.15 -0.98 -2.64
N ALA A 132 -8.71 -0.08 -1.83
CA ALA A 132 -9.79 0.83 -2.25
C ALA A 132 -9.37 1.83 -3.35
N ASP A 133 -8.11 2.24 -3.37
CA ASP A 133 -7.50 3.08 -4.39
C ASP A 133 -7.48 2.39 -5.76
N LYS A 134 -7.05 1.12 -5.83
CA LYS A 134 -7.06 0.32 -7.08
C LYS A 134 -8.49 0.16 -7.61
N MET A 135 -9.47 -0.06 -6.72
CA MET A 135 -10.88 -0.07 -7.09
C MET A 135 -11.33 1.29 -7.66
N SER A 136 -10.94 2.39 -7.02
CA SER A 136 -11.32 3.75 -7.42
C SER A 136 -10.75 4.11 -8.80
N ILE A 137 -9.49 3.79 -9.04
CA ILE A 137 -8.83 3.97 -10.36
C ILE A 137 -9.52 3.12 -11.43
N GLY A 138 -9.90 1.88 -11.11
CA GLY A 138 -10.65 1.01 -12.01
C GLY A 138 -12.02 1.61 -12.39
N ALA A 139 -12.77 2.11 -11.42
CA ALA A 139 -14.07 2.74 -11.65
C ALA A 139 -13.94 4.02 -12.51
N LEU A 140 -12.94 4.86 -12.20
CA LEU A 140 -12.63 6.07 -12.98
C LEU A 140 -12.28 5.74 -14.43
N SER A 141 -11.46 4.70 -14.63
CA SER A 141 -11.03 4.26 -15.97
C SER A 141 -12.23 3.83 -16.83
N VAL A 142 -13.19 3.10 -16.24
CA VAL A 142 -14.43 2.69 -16.92
C VAL A 142 -15.26 3.92 -17.34
N GLU A 143 -15.42 4.88 -16.43
CA GLU A 143 -16.17 6.11 -16.73
C GLU A 143 -15.52 6.92 -17.85
N MET A 144 -14.19 7.12 -17.79
CA MET A 144 -13.44 7.84 -18.82
C MET A 144 -13.58 7.19 -20.20
N VAL A 145 -13.51 5.86 -20.28
CA VAL A 145 -13.69 5.12 -21.53
C VAL A 145 -15.15 5.21 -22.02
N SER A 146 -16.13 5.12 -21.12
CA SER A 146 -17.55 5.27 -21.43
C SER A 146 -17.85 6.63 -22.06
N GLN A 147 -17.36 7.71 -21.46
CA GLN A 147 -17.52 9.08 -21.98
C GLN A 147 -16.87 9.27 -23.35
N LYS A 148 -15.67 8.72 -23.55
CA LYS A 148 -14.98 8.79 -24.85
C LYS A 148 -15.78 8.09 -25.95
N LYS A 149 -16.25 6.86 -25.72
CA LYS A 149 -17.04 6.11 -26.70
C LYS A 149 -18.44 6.69 -26.92
N GLY A 150 -19.07 7.20 -25.86
CA GLY A 150 -20.35 7.91 -25.97
C GLY A 150 -20.24 9.18 -26.81
N SER A 151 -19.09 9.85 -26.78
CA SER A 151 -18.79 11.03 -27.60
C SER A 151 -18.43 10.69 -29.06
N GLU A 152 -18.05 9.44 -29.37
CA GLU A 152 -17.78 8.96 -30.73
C GLU A 152 -19.05 8.48 -31.46
N LEU A 153 -20.18 8.34 -30.75
CA LEU A 153 -21.46 7.86 -31.28
C LEU A 153 -22.45 8.97 -31.66
N PHE A 154 -22.06 10.25 -31.51
CA PHE A 154 -22.86 11.43 -31.89
C PHE A 154 -22.06 12.41 -32.74
#